data_AF-A0A3P8VAD0-F1
#
_entry.id   AF-A0A3P8VAD0-F1
#
_cell.length_a   1.000
_cell.length_b   1.000
_cell.length_c   1.000
_cell.angle_alpha   90.00
_cell.angle_beta   90.00
_cell.angle_gamma   90.00
#
_symmetry.space_group_name_H-M   'P 1'
#
loop_
_entity.id
_entity.type
_entity.pdbx_description
1 polymer ?
#
loop_
_entity_poly.entity_id
_entity_poly.type
_entity_poly.pdbx_seq_one_letter_code
_entity_poly.pdbx_strand_id
1 'polypeptide(L)'
;LFLFILTLSGRTMRRQVLLFFFVLDFTSVLGHVSYTIPEEMPTGSLVGNIVQDLGLNVKRLKSGKARVYTGDGAGYIELNKDRGLLLVKERIDREAICRQTTPCALHFQLILENPMELYSITVQIEDVNDNPPTFEKNEVRFNISESAVAGAKFVLDRAIDLDVDRNGLQKYALTPTDNFILKSENQADGTEKAEMILQKMPQSRRLSPASLLQIQIMEQMVE
;
A
#
# COMPACT_ATOMS: atom_id res chain seq x y z
N LEU A 1 -0.26 1.10 -49.07
CA LEU A 1 -0.62 -0.14 -49.80
C LEU A 1 -2.05 -0.50 -49.34
N PHE A 2 -3.09 0.13 -49.87
CA PHE A 2 -3.79 -0.30 -51.07
C PHE A 2 -4.53 0.89 -51.69
N LEU A 3 -4.29 1.08 -52.99
CA LEU A 3 -4.87 2.11 -53.84
C LEU A 3 -6.05 1.45 -54.58
N PHE A 4 -7.26 1.98 -54.47
CA PHE A 4 -8.36 1.61 -55.39
C PHE A 4 -8.78 2.86 -56.17
N ILE A 5 -8.29 2.94 -57.40
CA ILE A 5 -8.69 3.89 -58.43
C ILE A 5 -9.89 3.29 -59.14
N LEU A 6 -11.04 3.96 -59.13
CA LEU A 6 -12.14 3.71 -60.05
C LEU A 6 -12.25 4.90 -61.01
N THR A 7 -11.96 4.66 -62.28
CA THR A 7 -12.20 5.57 -63.40
C THR A 7 -13.37 5.05 -64.24
N LEU A 8 -14.36 5.91 -64.53
CA LEU A 8 -15.14 6.02 -65.78
C LEU A 8 -16.14 7.20 -65.58
N SER A 9 -15.89 8.35 -66.19
CA SER A 9 -16.38 8.78 -67.53
C SER A 9 -17.72 9.52 -67.45
N GLY A 10 -17.69 10.81 -67.82
CA GLY A 10 -18.87 11.68 -67.90
C GLY A 10 -18.48 13.16 -67.82
N ARG A 11 -18.35 13.82 -68.98
CA ARG A 11 -18.12 15.26 -69.11
C ARG A 11 -19.27 16.04 -68.45
N THR A 12 -18.97 16.78 -67.39
CA THR A 12 -19.68 18.01 -66.99
C THR A 12 -18.83 18.73 -65.94
N MET A 13 -18.58 20.02 -66.14
CA MET A 13 -17.73 20.88 -65.30
C MET A 13 -18.12 20.77 -63.82
N ARG A 14 -17.32 20.05 -63.03
CA ARG A 14 -17.54 19.84 -61.60
C ARG A 14 -16.38 20.52 -60.86
N ARG A 15 -16.66 21.65 -60.20
CA ARG A 15 -15.75 22.33 -59.26
C ARG A 15 -15.05 21.28 -58.40
N GLN A 16 -13.75 21.09 -58.59
CA GLN A 16 -12.93 20.22 -57.76
C GLN A 16 -12.76 20.92 -56.40
N VAL A 17 -13.64 20.62 -55.46
CA VAL A 17 -13.42 20.94 -54.05
C VAL A 17 -12.39 19.94 -53.56
N LEU A 18 -11.14 20.37 -53.44
CA LEU A 18 -10.08 19.64 -52.73
C LEU A 18 -10.52 19.49 -51.27
N LEU A 19 -11.15 18.35 -50.94
CA LEU A 19 -11.38 17.91 -49.57
C LEU A 19 -10.00 17.59 -48.97
N PHE A 20 -9.40 18.59 -48.33
CA PHE A 20 -8.30 18.38 -47.39
C PHE A 20 -8.86 17.58 -46.22
N PHE A 21 -8.70 16.25 -46.23
CA PHE A 21 -8.88 15.43 -45.05
C PHE A 21 -7.74 15.76 -44.09
N PHE A 22 -7.97 16.76 -43.23
CA PHE A 22 -7.14 17.03 -42.07
C PHE A 22 -7.36 15.87 -41.10
N VAL A 23 -6.48 14.86 -41.16
CA VAL A 23 -6.42 13.83 -40.13
C VAL A 23 -5.82 14.51 -38.90
N LEU A 24 -6.68 14.98 -38.00
CA LEU A 24 -6.28 15.40 -36.67
C LEU A 24 -5.91 14.14 -35.90
N ASP A 25 -4.62 13.81 -35.86
CA ASP A 25 -4.09 12.86 -34.88
C ASP A 25 -4.27 13.48 -33.49
N PHE A 26 -5.39 13.16 -32.85
CA PHE A 26 -5.60 13.42 -31.44
C PHE A 26 -4.69 12.45 -30.65
N THR A 27 -3.45 12.86 -30.41
CA THR A 27 -2.63 12.20 -29.39
C THR A 27 -3.17 12.60 -28.03
N SER A 28 -3.89 11.68 -27.39
CA SER A 28 -4.27 11.83 -25.99
C SER A 28 -3.01 11.74 -25.14
N VAL A 29 -2.50 12.88 -24.67
CA VAL A 29 -1.44 12.89 -23.66
C VAL A 29 -2.11 12.60 -22.32
N LEU A 30 -1.74 11.50 -21.67
CA LEU A 30 -2.11 11.25 -20.29
C LEU A 30 -1.40 12.30 -19.42
N GLY A 31 -2.19 13.24 -18.88
CA GLY A 31 -1.72 14.21 -17.89
C GLY A 31 -1.48 13.60 -16.50
N HIS A 32 -1.59 12.27 -16.37
CA HIS A 32 -1.48 11.54 -15.12
C HIS A 32 -0.80 10.17 -15.31
N VAL A 33 0.07 9.81 -14.39
CA VAL A 33 0.65 8.47 -14.26
C VAL A 33 0.55 7.98 -12.82
N SER A 34 0.42 6.67 -12.65
CA SER A 34 0.40 6.02 -11.34
C SER A 34 1.38 4.87 -11.30
N TYR A 35 2.15 4.79 -10.22
CA TYR A 35 3.05 3.68 -9.91
C TYR A 35 2.63 3.04 -8.60
N THR A 36 3.06 1.80 -8.41
CA THR A 36 2.88 1.04 -7.17
C THR A 36 4.24 0.45 -6.81
N ILE A 37 4.69 0.71 -5.59
CA ILE A 37 5.97 0.20 -5.08
C ILE A 37 5.77 -0.31 -3.65
N PRO A 38 6.49 -1.35 -3.23
CA PRO A 38 6.57 -1.69 -1.82
C PRO A 38 7.26 -0.55 -1.06
N GLU A 39 6.93 -0.40 0.21
CA GLU A 39 7.77 0.37 1.12
C GLU A 39 9.14 -0.31 1.31
N GLU A 40 10.01 0.29 2.13
CA GLU A 40 11.27 -0.34 2.51
C GLU A 40 12.28 -0.55 1.37
N MET A 41 12.01 0.01 0.19
CA MET A 41 12.92 -0.03 -0.93
C MET A 41 14.22 0.73 -0.64
N PRO A 42 15.38 0.20 -1.07
CA PRO A 42 16.66 0.89 -0.89
C PRO A 42 16.73 2.17 -1.73
N THR A 43 17.46 3.17 -1.22
CA THR A 43 17.75 4.40 -1.97
C THR A 43 18.39 4.09 -3.33
N GLY A 44 17.92 4.78 -4.37
CA GLY A 44 18.31 4.58 -5.76
C GLY A 44 17.45 3.57 -6.51
N SER A 45 16.51 2.90 -5.83
CA SER A 45 15.56 1.97 -6.48
C SER A 45 14.70 2.67 -7.52
N LEU A 46 14.36 1.95 -8.58
CA LEU A 46 13.52 2.46 -9.66
C LEU A 46 12.05 2.43 -9.25
N VAL A 47 11.38 3.57 -9.35
CA VAL A 47 9.91 3.69 -9.20
C VAL A 47 9.23 3.58 -10.56
N GLY A 48 9.74 4.29 -11.58
CA GLY A 48 9.09 4.32 -12.89
C GLY A 48 9.83 5.16 -13.94
N ASN A 49 9.44 5.02 -15.21
CA ASN A 49 10.02 5.73 -16.35
C ASN A 49 9.08 6.83 -16.85
N ILE A 50 9.26 8.03 -16.29
CA ILE A 50 8.36 9.15 -16.56
C ILE A 50 8.40 9.63 -18.02
N VAL A 51 9.53 9.43 -18.70
CA VAL A 51 9.69 9.83 -20.09
C VAL A 51 8.86 8.95 -21.00
N GLN A 52 8.91 7.64 -20.78
CA GLN A 52 8.13 6.68 -21.55
C GLN A 52 6.64 6.82 -21.26
N ASP A 53 6.26 6.91 -19.99
CA ASP A 53 4.85 6.83 -19.57
C ASP A 53 4.07 8.11 -19.90
N LEU A 54 4.74 9.27 -19.91
CA LEU A 54 4.15 10.55 -20.34
C LEU A 54 4.39 10.87 -21.82
N GLY A 55 5.08 10.01 -22.57
CA GLY A 55 5.46 10.29 -23.96
C GLY A 55 6.39 11.50 -24.13
N LEU A 56 7.20 11.80 -23.12
CA LEU A 56 8.16 12.89 -23.12
C LEU A 56 9.50 12.48 -23.75
N ASN A 57 10.45 13.41 -23.78
CA ASN A 57 11.84 13.15 -24.15
C ASN A 57 12.77 13.68 -23.05
N VAL A 58 13.90 13.00 -22.81
CA VAL A 58 14.94 13.46 -21.86
C VAL A 58 15.40 14.90 -22.18
N LYS A 59 15.53 15.25 -23.47
CA LYS A 59 15.86 16.62 -23.89
C LYS A 59 14.81 17.62 -23.43
N ARG A 60 13.53 17.24 -23.48
CA ARG A 60 12.39 18.06 -23.02
C ARG A 60 12.41 18.27 -21.51
N LEU A 61 12.80 17.24 -20.73
CA LEU A 61 13.00 17.39 -19.28
C LEU A 61 14.09 18.43 -18.97
N LYS A 62 15.19 18.43 -19.73
CA LYS A 62 16.30 19.38 -19.53
C LYS A 62 15.94 20.79 -20.00
N SER A 63 15.46 20.94 -21.24
CA SER A 63 15.08 22.26 -21.79
C SER A 63 13.93 22.89 -21.03
N GLY A 64 12.99 22.05 -20.57
CA GLY A 64 11.87 22.44 -19.73
C GLY A 64 12.18 22.61 -18.27
N LYS A 65 13.45 22.49 -17.85
CA LYS A 65 13.85 22.59 -16.44
C LYS A 65 12.93 21.78 -15.51
N ALA A 66 12.68 20.53 -15.88
CA ALA A 66 11.74 19.65 -15.18
C ALA A 66 11.98 19.67 -13.66
N ARG A 67 10.90 19.85 -12.89
CA ARG A 67 10.90 19.81 -11.43
C ARG A 67 9.74 18.95 -10.97
N VAL A 68 10.02 18.08 -10.00
CA VAL A 68 8.98 17.41 -9.24
C VAL A 68 8.66 18.30 -8.05
N TYR A 69 7.38 18.60 -7.88
CA TYR A 69 6.84 19.35 -6.75
C TYR A 69 5.99 18.42 -5.91
N THR A 70 6.30 18.35 -4.62
CA THR A 70 5.56 17.61 -3.60
C THR A 70 4.84 18.63 -2.73
N GLY A 71 3.52 18.51 -2.56
CA GLY A 71 2.73 19.49 -1.79
C GLY A 71 3.12 19.58 -0.31
N ASP A 72 3.65 18.49 0.21
CA ASP A 72 3.87 18.17 1.63
C ASP A 72 5.35 17.97 1.96
N GLY A 73 6.26 18.36 1.06
CA GLY A 73 7.72 18.37 1.32
C GLY A 73 8.36 16.98 1.42
N ALA A 74 7.63 15.91 1.12
CA ALA A 74 8.12 14.54 1.14
C ALA A 74 9.21 14.32 0.07
N GLY A 75 10.46 14.26 0.54
CA GLY A 75 11.67 14.07 -0.24
C GLY A 75 12.00 12.62 -0.57
N TYR A 76 10.99 11.72 -0.54
CA TYR A 76 11.18 10.28 -0.73
C TYR A 76 11.47 9.87 -2.16
N ILE A 77 11.01 10.65 -3.15
CA ILE A 77 11.17 10.32 -4.57
C ILE A 77 11.84 11.48 -5.28
N GLU A 78 12.81 11.15 -6.13
CA GLU A 78 13.52 12.11 -6.97
C GLU A 78 13.42 11.77 -8.46
N LEU A 79 13.54 12.80 -9.30
CA LEU A 79 13.62 12.65 -10.75
C LEU A 79 15.07 12.71 -11.22
N ASN A 80 15.56 11.59 -11.76
CA ASN A 80 16.79 11.58 -12.54
C ASN A 80 16.51 12.16 -13.94
N LYS A 81 16.91 13.42 -14.15
CA LYS A 81 16.65 14.16 -15.40
C LYS A 81 17.50 13.68 -16.58
N ASP A 82 18.58 12.96 -16.34
CA ASP A 82 19.45 12.44 -17.39
C ASP A 82 18.89 11.17 -18.02
N ARG A 83 18.20 10.35 -17.21
CA ARG A 83 17.63 9.08 -17.64
C ARG A 83 16.11 9.13 -17.79
N GLY A 84 15.44 10.13 -17.21
CA GLY A 84 13.98 10.24 -17.21
C GLY A 84 13.32 9.25 -16.25
N LEU A 85 13.97 8.93 -15.14
CA LEU A 85 13.52 7.90 -14.20
C LEU A 85 13.17 8.53 -12.86
N LEU A 86 12.09 8.07 -12.25
CA LEU A 86 11.77 8.33 -10.85
C LEU A 86 12.49 7.30 -9.99
N LEU A 87 13.22 7.77 -8.99
CA LEU A 87 14.02 6.95 -8.09
C LEU A 87 13.66 7.22 -6.64
N VAL A 88 13.81 6.21 -5.79
CA VAL A 88 13.70 6.35 -4.34
C VAL A 88 14.91 7.15 -3.84
N LYS A 89 14.66 8.30 -3.23
CA LYS A 89 15.69 9.17 -2.63
C LYS A 89 15.94 8.83 -1.17
N GLU A 90 14.88 8.55 -0.42
CA GLU A 90 14.92 8.20 1.00
C GLU A 90 14.04 6.98 1.24
N ARG A 91 14.38 6.16 2.25
CA ARG A 91 13.59 4.99 2.66
C ARG A 91 12.17 5.46 2.98
N ILE A 92 11.20 4.80 2.36
CA ILE A 92 9.78 5.07 2.56
C ILE A 92 9.32 4.12 3.65
N ASP A 93 8.81 4.70 4.74
CA ASP A 93 8.17 4.04 5.86
C ASP A 93 6.69 4.44 5.80
N ARG A 94 5.82 3.47 5.51
CA ARG A 94 4.40 3.69 5.26
C ARG A 94 3.67 4.09 6.54
N GLU A 95 4.05 3.53 7.67
CA GLU A 95 3.49 3.80 9.00
C GLU A 95 3.71 5.27 9.39
N ALA A 96 4.89 5.80 9.08
CA ALA A 96 5.24 7.20 9.31
C ALA A 96 4.42 8.18 8.45
N ILE A 97 4.05 7.78 7.23
CA ILE A 97 3.36 8.65 6.25
C ILE A 97 1.83 8.55 6.40
N CYS A 98 1.30 7.34 6.36
CA CYS A 98 -0.13 7.07 6.24
C CYS A 98 -0.75 6.49 7.52
N ARG A 99 0.05 6.02 8.47
CA ARG A 99 -0.42 5.27 9.66
C ARG A 99 -1.33 4.11 9.22
N GLN A 100 -2.54 4.02 9.74
CA GLN A 100 -3.52 3.00 9.34
C GLN A 100 -4.40 3.41 8.14
N THR A 101 -4.05 4.48 7.42
CA THR A 101 -4.86 4.93 6.28
C THR A 101 -4.54 4.11 5.04
N THR A 102 -5.56 3.43 4.50
CA THR A 102 -5.50 2.65 3.27
C THR A 102 -6.52 3.17 2.23
N PRO A 103 -6.13 3.37 0.96
CA PRO A 103 -4.80 3.17 0.38
C PRO A 103 -3.81 4.29 0.75
N CYS A 104 -2.53 3.93 0.90
CA CYS A 104 -1.44 4.90 1.09
C CYS A 104 -0.88 5.33 -0.26
N ALA A 105 -0.86 6.64 -0.52
CA ALA A 105 -0.34 7.17 -1.78
C ALA A 105 0.34 8.52 -1.59
N LEU A 106 1.47 8.68 -2.29
CA LEU A 106 2.17 9.94 -2.42
C LEU A 106 1.76 10.63 -3.73
N HIS A 107 1.44 11.92 -3.66
CA HIS A 107 0.98 12.70 -4.79
C HIS A 107 1.97 13.81 -5.15
N PHE A 108 2.39 13.85 -6.41
CA PHE A 108 3.38 14.78 -6.91
C PHE A 108 2.93 15.43 -8.22
N GLN A 109 3.53 16.57 -8.54
CA GLN A 109 3.37 17.23 -9.83
C GLN A 109 4.72 17.40 -10.51
N LEU A 110 4.82 16.92 -11.75
CA LEU A 110 5.94 17.23 -12.62
C LEU A 110 5.62 18.49 -13.43
N ILE A 111 6.45 19.51 -13.26
CA ILE A 111 6.33 20.81 -13.92
C ILE A 111 7.46 20.94 -14.94
N LEU A 112 7.11 21.27 -16.18
CA LEU A 112 8.05 21.69 -17.21
C LEU A 112 7.74 23.14 -17.59
N GLU A 113 8.78 23.95 -17.74
CA GLU A 113 8.73 25.34 -18.17
C GLU A 113 8.92 25.45 -19.70
N ASN A 114 8.47 26.56 -20.29
CA ASN A 114 8.71 26.98 -21.68
C ASN A 114 8.53 25.89 -22.77
N PRO A 115 7.29 25.52 -23.14
CA PRO A 115 6.01 25.98 -22.59
C PRO A 115 5.69 25.33 -21.24
N MET A 116 4.74 25.90 -20.50
CA MET A 116 4.32 25.34 -19.22
C MET A 116 3.51 24.06 -19.43
N GLU A 117 3.96 22.94 -18.86
CA GLU A 117 3.25 21.66 -18.83
C GLU A 117 3.22 21.13 -17.39
N LEU A 118 2.10 20.50 -17.03
CA LEU A 118 1.85 19.95 -15.70
C LEU A 118 1.38 18.51 -15.85
N TYR A 119 2.05 17.61 -15.14
CA TYR A 119 1.70 16.20 -15.10
C TYR A 119 1.52 15.75 -13.66
N SER A 120 0.44 15.06 -13.38
CA SER A 120 0.15 14.50 -12.06
C SER A 120 0.78 13.11 -11.93
N ILE A 121 1.45 12.85 -10.82
CA ILE A 121 2.11 11.58 -10.54
C ILE A 121 1.58 11.07 -9.21
N THR A 122 1.07 9.85 -9.21
CA THR A 122 0.68 9.14 -7.98
C THR A 122 1.62 7.96 -7.78
N VAL A 123 2.11 7.77 -6.56
CA VAL A 123 2.87 6.56 -6.18
C VAL A 123 2.16 5.92 -5.00
N GLN A 124 1.52 4.78 -5.24
CA GLN A 124 0.92 3.96 -4.21
C GLN A 124 2.00 3.17 -3.49
N ILE A 125 1.95 3.18 -2.16
CA ILE A 125 2.90 2.46 -1.31
C ILE A 125 2.21 1.19 -0.84
N GLU A 126 2.75 0.05 -1.22
CA GLU A 126 2.33 -1.26 -0.73
C GLU A 126 3.00 -1.54 0.61
N ASP A 127 2.19 -2.03 1.53
CA ASP A 127 2.58 -2.42 2.88
C ASP A 127 3.47 -3.67 2.83
N VAL A 128 4.57 -3.64 3.59
CA VAL A 128 5.49 -4.77 3.78
C VAL A 128 5.42 -5.18 5.24
N ASN A 129 5.36 -6.49 5.52
CA ASN A 129 5.42 -6.97 6.90
C ASN A 129 6.83 -6.75 7.49
N ASP A 130 7.05 -5.59 8.11
CA ASP A 130 8.27 -5.25 8.83
C ASP A 130 8.04 -4.85 10.30
N ASN A 131 6.78 -4.78 10.75
CA ASN A 131 6.41 -4.52 12.15
C ASN A 131 5.71 -5.73 12.79
N PRO A 132 6.46 -6.72 13.31
CA PRO A 132 5.85 -7.88 13.95
C PRO A 132 4.99 -7.47 15.14
N PRO A 133 3.96 -8.24 15.47
CA PRO A 133 2.94 -7.81 16.39
C PRO A 133 3.50 -7.97 17.80
N THR A 134 3.18 -7.04 18.70
CA THR A 134 3.75 -7.04 20.05
C THR A 134 2.69 -6.75 21.12
N PHE A 135 2.83 -7.40 22.26
CA PHE A 135 2.07 -7.02 23.46
C PHE A 135 2.77 -5.87 24.17
N GLU A 136 2.01 -4.97 24.80
CA GLU A 136 2.56 -3.93 25.67
C GLU A 136 3.33 -4.54 26.85
N LYS A 137 2.90 -5.71 27.33
CA LYS A 137 3.55 -6.47 28.40
C LYS A 137 3.91 -7.87 27.93
N ASN A 138 5.16 -8.27 28.19
CA ASN A 138 5.66 -9.61 27.85
C ASN A 138 5.12 -10.71 28.78
N GLU A 139 4.61 -10.36 29.96
CA GLU A 139 4.02 -11.29 30.92
C GLU A 139 2.80 -10.63 31.59
N VAL A 140 1.71 -11.39 31.67
CA VAL A 140 0.49 -10.99 32.40
C VAL A 140 0.16 -12.06 33.43
N ARG A 141 -0.13 -11.64 34.66
CA ARG A 141 -0.47 -12.55 35.77
C ARG A 141 -1.94 -12.41 36.14
N PHE A 142 -2.66 -13.53 36.09
CA PHE A 142 -4.04 -13.64 36.53
C PHE A 142 -4.13 -14.42 37.83
N ASN A 143 -4.75 -13.83 38.85
CA ASN A 143 -5.09 -14.53 40.09
C ASN A 143 -6.51 -15.09 39.98
N ILE A 144 -6.63 -16.40 39.81
CA ILE A 144 -7.90 -17.08 39.58
C ILE A 144 -8.29 -17.84 40.84
N SER A 145 -9.45 -17.49 41.42
CA SER A 145 -9.99 -18.22 42.57
C SER A 145 -10.32 -19.65 42.20
N GLU A 146 -10.03 -20.62 43.06
CA GLU A 146 -10.45 -22.02 42.90
C GLU A 146 -11.97 -22.20 42.81
N SER A 147 -12.73 -21.21 43.31
CA SER A 147 -14.19 -21.17 43.19
C SER A 147 -14.71 -20.57 41.87
N ALA A 148 -13.83 -20.16 40.96
CA ALA A 148 -14.26 -19.57 39.69
C ALA A 148 -15.00 -20.62 38.83
N VAL A 149 -16.07 -20.16 38.20
CA VAL A 149 -17.00 -21.01 37.45
C VAL A 149 -16.56 -21.10 35.99
N ALA A 150 -16.83 -22.24 35.35
CA ALA A 150 -16.67 -22.37 33.90
C ALA A 150 -17.46 -21.25 33.19
N GLY A 151 -16.83 -20.65 32.17
CA GLY A 151 -17.32 -19.46 31.49
C GLY A 151 -16.78 -18.15 32.04
N ALA A 152 -16.03 -18.15 33.15
CA ALA A 152 -15.32 -16.96 33.63
C ALA A 152 -14.36 -16.43 32.56
N LYS A 153 -14.38 -15.11 32.35
CA LYS A 153 -13.64 -14.43 31.29
C LYS A 153 -12.49 -13.60 31.86
N PHE A 154 -11.35 -13.67 31.20
CA PHE A 154 -10.14 -12.92 31.52
C PHE A 154 -9.71 -12.16 30.27
N VAL A 155 -9.80 -10.83 30.34
CA VAL A 155 -9.44 -9.96 29.21
C VAL A 155 -7.92 -9.92 29.09
N LEU A 156 -7.42 -10.11 27.87
CA LEU A 156 -6.01 -9.99 27.56
C LEU A 156 -5.69 -8.56 27.10
N ASP A 157 -4.47 -8.12 27.39
CA ASP A 157 -3.92 -6.91 26.77
C ASP A 157 -3.87 -7.13 25.24
N ARG A 158 -4.18 -6.08 24.49
CA ARG A 158 -4.20 -6.13 23.02
C ARG A 158 -2.77 -6.18 22.48
N ALA A 159 -2.54 -7.00 21.45
CA ALA A 159 -1.33 -6.88 20.64
C ALA A 159 -1.47 -5.72 19.66
N ILE A 160 -0.38 -4.96 19.52
CA ILE A 160 -0.25 -3.82 18.65
C ILE A 160 0.63 -4.24 17.48
N ASP A 161 0.14 -3.91 16.29
CA ASP A 161 0.78 -4.11 15.02
C ASP A 161 0.48 -2.87 14.18
N LEU A 162 1.51 -2.34 13.54
CA LEU A 162 1.42 -1.10 12.78
C LEU A 162 1.17 -1.35 11.28
N ASP A 163 1.42 -2.59 10.83
CA ASP A 163 1.16 -3.03 9.47
C ASP A 163 -0.36 -3.15 9.24
N VAL A 164 -0.76 -3.15 7.98
CA VAL A 164 -2.19 -3.12 7.61
C VAL A 164 -2.61 -4.36 6.81
N ASP A 165 -3.91 -4.47 6.61
CA ASP A 165 -4.54 -5.52 5.81
C ASP A 165 -4.13 -6.94 6.22
N ARG A 166 -3.29 -7.59 5.40
CA ARG A 166 -2.86 -8.99 5.56
C ARG A 166 -1.59 -9.14 6.39
N ASN A 167 -0.77 -8.10 6.41
CA ASN A 167 0.47 -8.08 7.17
C ASN A 167 0.19 -7.74 8.63
N GLY A 168 -0.87 -6.96 8.90
CA GLY A 168 -1.34 -6.71 10.25
C GLY A 168 -1.81 -7.96 11.01
N LEU A 169 -1.99 -7.81 12.33
CA LEU A 169 -2.40 -8.86 13.26
C LEU A 169 -3.65 -9.60 12.77
N GLN A 170 -3.49 -10.91 12.53
CA GLN A 170 -4.58 -11.74 12.01
C GLN A 170 -5.29 -12.53 13.10
N LYS A 171 -4.53 -13.15 14.01
CA LYS A 171 -5.07 -14.12 14.97
C LYS A 171 -4.24 -14.22 16.23
N TYR A 172 -4.93 -14.58 17.31
CA TYR A 172 -4.32 -15.05 18.54
C TYR A 172 -4.50 -16.57 18.68
N ALA A 173 -3.50 -17.23 19.27
CA ALA A 173 -3.52 -18.64 19.63
C ALA A 173 -3.08 -18.80 21.09
N LEU A 174 -3.73 -19.71 21.82
CA LEU A 174 -3.42 -20.00 23.23
C LEU A 174 -2.91 -21.43 23.36
N THR A 175 -1.85 -21.64 24.12
CA THR A 175 -1.33 -22.97 24.45
C THR A 175 -0.86 -23.04 25.90
N PRO A 176 -1.14 -24.13 26.65
CA PRO A 176 -2.08 -25.21 26.34
C PRO A 176 -3.55 -24.77 26.43
N THR A 177 -4.46 -25.49 25.76
CA THR A 177 -5.91 -25.21 25.72
C THR A 177 -6.74 -26.10 26.65
N ASP A 178 -6.13 -26.78 27.62
CA ASP A 178 -6.80 -27.80 28.44
C ASP A 178 -7.87 -27.22 29.38
N ASN A 179 -7.57 -26.06 29.98
CA ASN A 179 -8.42 -25.40 30.96
C ASN A 179 -9.03 -24.10 30.43
N PHE A 180 -8.41 -23.50 29.43
CA PHE A 180 -8.79 -22.21 28.86
C PHE A 180 -8.93 -22.32 27.35
N ILE A 181 -9.90 -21.62 26.80
CA ILE A 181 -9.97 -21.32 25.38
C ILE A 181 -9.84 -19.83 25.15
N LEU A 182 -9.41 -19.47 23.95
CA LEU A 182 -9.31 -18.10 23.52
C LEU A 182 -10.49 -17.74 22.62
N LYS A 183 -11.12 -16.60 22.90
CA LYS A 183 -12.09 -15.97 22.00
C LYS A 183 -11.58 -14.58 21.65
N SER A 184 -11.37 -14.31 20.36
CA SER A 184 -11.14 -12.95 19.87
C SER A 184 -12.34 -12.45 19.05
N GLU A 185 -12.61 -11.16 19.14
CA GLU A 185 -13.71 -10.51 18.45
C GLU A 185 -13.32 -9.09 18.05
N ASN A 186 -13.61 -8.72 16.79
CA ASN A 186 -13.43 -7.37 16.28
C ASN A 186 -14.52 -6.46 16.85
N GLN A 187 -14.09 -5.41 17.52
CA GLN A 187 -14.97 -4.38 18.05
C GLN A 187 -15.34 -3.37 16.95
N ALA A 188 -16.41 -2.61 17.18
CA ALA A 188 -16.95 -1.65 16.20
C ALA A 188 -15.99 -0.47 15.90
N ASP A 189 -14.98 -0.27 16.73
CA ASP A 189 -13.89 0.70 16.55
C ASP A 189 -12.70 0.12 15.75
N GLY A 190 -12.83 -1.11 15.23
CA GLY A 190 -11.78 -1.80 14.49
C GLY A 190 -10.72 -2.46 15.37
N THR A 191 -10.88 -2.43 16.70
CA THR A 191 -9.93 -3.03 17.62
C THR A 191 -10.27 -4.51 17.86
N GLU A 192 -9.26 -5.39 17.86
CA GLU A 192 -9.47 -6.80 18.20
C GLU A 192 -9.34 -7.00 19.71
N LYS A 193 -10.41 -7.51 20.34
CA LYS A 193 -10.43 -7.85 21.76
C LYS A 193 -10.28 -9.35 21.94
N ALA A 194 -9.26 -9.77 22.68
CA ALA A 194 -9.02 -11.16 23.03
C ALA A 194 -9.40 -11.46 24.50
N GLU A 195 -10.16 -12.52 24.73
CA GLU A 195 -10.59 -13.00 26.04
C GLU A 195 -10.22 -14.48 26.21
N MET A 196 -9.56 -14.82 27.32
CA MET A 196 -9.45 -16.20 27.77
C MET A 196 -10.72 -16.58 28.54
N ILE A 197 -11.28 -17.74 28.24
CA ILE A 197 -12.49 -18.27 28.89
C ILE A 197 -12.12 -19.58 29.59
N LEU A 198 -12.36 -19.64 30.90
CA LEU A 198 -12.17 -20.85 31.69
C LEU A 198 -13.20 -21.91 31.28
N GLN A 199 -12.76 -23.02 30.70
CA GLN A 199 -13.62 -24.17 30.40
C GLN A 199 -13.76 -25.11 31.58
N LYS A 200 -12.63 -25.39 32.24
CA LYS A 200 -12.56 -26.41 33.28
C LYS A 200 -11.55 -26.00 34.33
N MET A 201 -11.95 -26.12 35.59
CA MET A 201 -11.02 -25.96 36.70
C MET A 201 -10.02 -27.13 36.72
N PRO A 202 -8.73 -26.84 36.80
CA PRO A 202 -7.74 -27.91 36.83
C PRO A 202 -7.83 -28.65 38.17
N GLN A 203 -7.82 -29.98 38.12
CA GLN A 203 -8.09 -30.82 39.30
C GLN A 203 -6.91 -30.74 40.29
N SER A 204 -7.24 -30.45 41.55
CA SER A 204 -6.41 -30.13 42.73
C SER A 204 -5.25 -31.10 43.08
N ARG A 205 -4.92 -32.12 42.27
CA ARG A 205 -3.83 -33.08 42.55
C ARG A 205 -2.61 -32.99 41.64
N ARG A 206 -2.55 -32.09 40.65
CA ARG A 206 -1.42 -32.02 39.70
C ARG A 206 -0.91 -30.63 39.32
N LEU A 207 -1.39 -29.55 39.92
CA LEU A 207 -0.90 -28.22 39.56
C LEU A 207 0.24 -27.79 40.48
N SER A 208 1.36 -27.44 39.87
CA SER A 208 2.19 -26.37 40.40
C SER A 208 1.29 -25.13 40.61
N PRO A 209 1.44 -24.37 41.71
CA PRO A 209 0.60 -23.20 42.02
C PRO A 209 0.61 -22.10 40.93
N ALA A 210 1.45 -22.24 39.90
CA ALA A 210 1.44 -21.45 38.68
C ALA A 210 1.27 -22.38 37.46
N SER A 211 0.27 -22.09 36.62
CA SER A 211 0.15 -22.62 35.26
C SER A 211 0.65 -21.56 34.29
N LEU A 212 1.63 -21.91 33.46
CA LEU A 212 2.10 -21.04 32.38
C LEU A 212 1.25 -21.28 31.13
N LEU A 213 0.64 -20.21 30.63
CA LEU A 213 -0.02 -20.18 29.33
C LEU A 213 0.82 -19.30 28.39
N GLN A 214 0.99 -19.74 27.16
CA GLN A 214 1.62 -19.00 26.09
C GLN A 214 0.55 -18.53 25.12
N ILE A 215 0.56 -17.22 24.86
CA ILE A 215 -0.25 -16.61 23.81
C ILE A 215 0.67 -16.31 22.65
N GLN A 216 0.35 -16.88 21.50
CA GLN A 216 1.03 -16.60 20.25
C GLN A 216 0.13 -15.70 19.39
N ILE A 217 0.73 -14.69 18.80
CA ILE A 217 0.12 -13.77 17.85
C ILE A 217 0.65 -14.13 16.46
N MET A 218 -0.24 -14.11 15.49
CA MET A 218 0.03 -14.55 14.13
C MET A 218 -0.39 -13.48 13.14
N GLU A 219 0.50 -13.21 12.20
CA GLU A 219 0.26 -12.48 10.96
C GLU A 219 0.26 -13.46 9.79
N GLN A 220 0.03 -12.96 8.57
CA GLN A 220 0.25 -13.78 7.39
C GLN A 220 1.75 -14.11 7.27
N MET A 221 2.10 -15.40 7.22
CA MET A 221 3.48 -15.82 6.98
C MET A 221 3.94 -15.37 5.59
N VAL A 222 5.11 -14.75 5.52
CA VAL A 222 5.87 -14.54 4.28
C VAL A 222 6.21 -15.94 3.72
N GLU A 223 5.73 -16.24 2.52
CA GLU A 223 6.13 -17.45 1.76
C GLU A 223 7.54 -17.30 1.17
#